data_AF-A0AB39P033-F1
#
_entry.id   AF-A0AB39P033-F1
#
_cell.length_a   1.000
_cell.length_b   1.000
_cell.length_c   1.000
_cell.angle_alpha   90.00
_cell.angle_beta   90.00
_cell.angle_gamma   90.00
#
_symmetry.space_group_name_H-M   'P 1'
#
loop_
_entity.id
_entity.type
_entity.pdbx_description
1 polymer ?
#
loop_
_entity_poly.entity_id
_entity_poly.type
_entity_poly.pdbx_seq_one_letter_code
_entity_poly.pdbx_strand_id
1 'polypeptide(L)'
;MNASSLQELKNHYRESGARTGVKLDDYEMQQAISLLPLEGTVVATPPAELRYIEGLLRLPIGTVREFSAIPASGQSQCRCGRTTNALDIVAHAVNHRLHDESFVRDAVIGVHNVFEFADEGRTAPCHQCGREFTARSYWTHAYLYA
;
A
#
# COMPACT_ATOMS: atom_id res chain seq x y z
N MET A 1 5.53 -12.90 -18.30
CA MET A 1 4.14 -12.45 -18.56
C MET A 1 4.22 -10.97 -18.95
N ASN A 2 3.48 -10.52 -19.96
CA ASN A 2 3.42 -9.11 -20.36
C ASN A 2 2.00 -8.59 -20.11
N ALA A 3 1.68 -8.28 -18.85
CA ALA A 3 0.44 -7.57 -18.53
C ALA A 3 0.62 -6.07 -18.83
N SER A 4 -0.42 -5.43 -19.36
CA SER A 4 -0.42 -3.99 -19.68
C SER A 4 -1.13 -3.14 -18.63
N SER A 5 -1.86 -3.78 -17.70
CA SER A 5 -2.55 -3.14 -16.57
C SER A 5 -2.57 -4.03 -15.33
N LEU A 6 -2.81 -3.43 -14.16
CA LEU A 6 -2.97 -4.21 -12.92
C LEU A 6 -4.20 -5.12 -12.98
N GLN A 7 -5.27 -4.69 -13.67
CA GLN A 7 -6.47 -5.51 -13.81
C GLN A 7 -6.22 -6.80 -14.61
N GLU A 8 -5.45 -6.72 -15.70
CA GLU A 8 -5.03 -7.91 -16.45
C GLU A 8 -4.20 -8.86 -15.59
N LEU A 9 -3.28 -8.31 -14.79
CA LEU A 9 -2.46 -9.10 -13.87
C LEU A 9 -3.31 -9.80 -12.80
N LYS A 10 -4.28 -9.10 -12.19
CA LYS A 10 -5.24 -9.71 -11.25
C LYS A 10 -6.05 -10.83 -11.90
N ASN A 11 -6.57 -10.58 -13.11
CA ASN A 11 -7.39 -11.57 -13.83
C ASN A 11 -6.58 -12.83 -14.12
N HIS A 12 -5.33 -12.68 -14.58
CA HIS A 12 -4.41 -13.79 -14.80
C HIS A 12 -4.23 -14.67 -13.54
N TYR A 13 -3.93 -14.05 -12.39
CA TYR A 13 -3.78 -14.82 -11.15
C TYR A 13 -5.11 -15.40 -10.66
N ARG A 14 -6.23 -14.70 -10.84
CA ARG A 14 -7.57 -15.23 -10.50
C ARG A 14 -7.91 -16.47 -11.33
N GLU A 15 -7.60 -16.47 -12.62
CA GLU A 15 -7.74 -17.64 -13.51
C GLU A 15 -6.87 -18.82 -13.06
N SER A 16 -5.69 -18.54 -12.48
CA SER A 16 -4.81 -19.56 -11.89
C SER A 16 -5.27 -20.07 -10.50
N GLY A 17 -6.35 -19.49 -9.94
CA GLY A 17 -6.97 -19.91 -8.68
C GLY A 17 -6.73 -19.00 -7.48
N ALA A 18 -5.99 -17.89 -7.63
CA ALA A 18 -5.81 -16.91 -6.56
C ALA A 18 -7.12 -16.13 -6.28
N ARG A 19 -7.45 -15.89 -5.02
CA ARG A 19 -8.70 -15.20 -4.64
C ARG A 19 -8.49 -13.78 -4.15
N THR A 20 -7.73 -13.63 -3.08
CA THR A 20 -7.52 -12.36 -2.36
C THR A 20 -6.13 -11.78 -2.56
N GLY A 21 -5.21 -12.57 -3.14
CA GLY A 21 -3.85 -12.15 -3.43
C GLY A 21 -2.97 -13.34 -3.79
N VAL A 22 -1.71 -13.04 -4.07
CA VAL A 22 -0.70 -14.00 -4.53
C VAL A 22 0.69 -13.62 -3.99
N LYS A 23 1.55 -14.62 -3.81
CA LYS A 23 2.98 -14.38 -3.59
C LYS A 23 3.69 -14.33 -4.93
N LEU A 24 4.46 -13.28 -5.16
CA LEU A 24 5.19 -13.05 -6.40
C LEU A 24 6.67 -13.35 -6.22
N ASP A 25 7.37 -13.70 -7.29
CA ASP A 25 8.82 -13.57 -7.28
C ASP A 25 9.25 -12.09 -7.45
N ASP A 26 10.55 -11.81 -7.30
CA ASP A 26 11.07 -10.43 -7.38
C ASP A 26 10.80 -9.78 -8.74
N TYR A 27 10.87 -10.57 -9.83
CA TYR A 27 10.66 -10.05 -11.18
C TYR A 27 9.19 -9.71 -11.40
N GLU A 28 8.27 -10.61 -11.02
CA GLU A 28 6.84 -10.39 -11.08
C GLU A 28 6.40 -9.21 -10.22
N MET A 29 6.98 -9.06 -9.03
CA MET A 29 6.68 -7.93 -8.15
C MET A 29 7.12 -6.60 -8.75
N GLN A 30 8.33 -6.54 -9.33
CA GLN A 30 8.80 -5.34 -10.04
C GLN A 30 7.91 -5.00 -11.24
N GLN A 31 7.47 -6.01 -12.00
CA GLN A 31 6.52 -5.81 -13.09
C GLN A 31 5.19 -5.25 -12.58
N ALA A 32 4.63 -5.83 -11.52
CA ALA A 32 3.39 -5.34 -10.90
C ALA A 32 3.52 -3.89 -10.44
N ILE A 33 4.62 -3.54 -9.75
CA ILE A 33 4.88 -2.17 -9.29
C ILE A 33 5.02 -1.19 -10.46
N SER A 34 5.62 -1.62 -11.57
CA SER A 34 5.80 -0.77 -12.77
C SER A 34 4.48 -0.35 -13.41
N LEU A 35 3.38 -1.07 -13.15
CA LEU A 35 2.05 -0.76 -13.68
C LEU A 35 1.32 0.31 -12.86
N LEU A 36 1.68 0.52 -11.59
CA LEU A 36 0.97 1.44 -10.70
C LEU A 36 0.95 2.90 -11.16
N PRO A 37 2.04 3.49 -11.70
CA PRO A 37 1.99 4.86 -12.19
C PRO A 37 0.97 5.08 -13.32
N LEU A 38 0.53 4.01 -13.99
CA LEU A 38 -0.51 4.06 -15.03
C LEU A 38 -1.93 4.16 -14.44
N GLU A 39 -2.11 3.81 -13.16
CA GLU A 39 -3.43 3.75 -12.50
C GLU A 39 -3.87 5.09 -11.91
N GLY A 40 -2.94 6.01 -11.65
CA GLY A 40 -3.24 7.33 -11.11
C GLY A 40 -2.05 8.07 -10.53
N THR A 41 -2.33 9.22 -9.91
CA THR A 41 -1.29 10.05 -9.28
C THR A 41 -0.72 9.37 -8.05
N VAL A 42 0.57 9.05 -8.12
CA VAL A 42 1.32 8.47 -7.01
C VAL A 42 1.65 9.52 -5.96
N VAL A 43 1.37 9.20 -4.70
CA VAL A 43 1.76 9.98 -3.54
C VAL A 43 2.77 9.17 -2.72
N ALA A 44 4.02 9.63 -2.71
CA ALA A 44 5.06 9.07 -1.86
C ALA A 44 4.87 9.51 -0.40
N THR A 45 5.05 8.60 0.55
CA THR A 45 5.09 8.93 1.97
C THR A 45 6.41 9.64 2.30
N PRO A 46 6.37 10.87 2.87
CA PRO A 46 7.58 11.63 3.16
C PRO A 46 8.50 10.94 4.17
N PRO A 47 9.83 11.20 4.16
CA PRO A 47 10.79 10.52 5.04
C PRO A 47 10.43 10.58 6.53
N ALA A 48 9.93 11.72 7.02
CA ALA A 48 9.50 11.88 8.41
C ALA A 48 8.31 10.96 8.77
N GLU A 49 7.37 10.77 7.85
CA GLU A 49 6.23 9.88 8.04
C GLU A 49 6.65 8.40 7.92
N LEU A 50 7.64 8.08 7.08
CA LEU A 50 8.27 6.75 7.10
C LEU A 50 8.92 6.44 8.46
N ARG A 51 9.57 7.43 9.10
CA ARG A 51 10.14 7.24 10.45
C ARG A 51 9.04 6.98 11.49
N TYR A 52 7.90 7.64 11.32
CA TYR A 52 6.74 7.42 12.18
C TYR A 52 6.19 6.00 12.03
N ILE A 53 6.07 5.49 10.79
CA ILE A 53 5.68 4.11 10.51
C ILE A 53 6.63 3.11 11.19
N GLU A 54 7.94 3.35 11.09
CA GLU A 54 8.93 2.50 11.77
C GLU A 54 8.74 2.50 13.30
N GLY A 55 8.48 3.67 13.89
CA GLY A 55 8.18 3.80 15.32
C GLY A 55 6.91 3.03 15.73
N LEU A 56 5.84 3.13 14.94
CA LEU A 56 4.59 2.38 15.18
C LEU A 56 4.81 0.86 15.18
N LEU A 57 5.67 0.37 14.28
CA LEU A 57 5.90 -1.05 14.07
C LEU A 57 7.15 -1.58 14.80
N ARG A 58 7.77 -0.76 15.66
CA ARG A 58 8.99 -1.07 16.42
C ARG A 58 10.13 -1.55 15.54
N LEU A 59 10.27 -0.93 14.37
CA LEU A 59 11.32 -1.21 13.40
C LEU A 59 12.56 -0.34 13.63
N PRO A 60 13.76 -0.83 13.29
CA PRO A 60 14.95 0.02 13.24
C PRO A 60 14.77 1.20 12.29
N ILE A 61 15.32 2.35 12.67
CA ILE A 61 15.35 3.53 11.81
C ILE A 61 16.14 3.19 10.54
N GLY A 62 15.47 3.27 9.40
CA GLY A 62 16.06 3.14 8.05
C GLY A 62 15.53 1.94 7.30
N THR A 63 14.73 1.10 7.97
CA THR A 63 14.18 -0.14 7.42
C THR A 63 13.22 0.14 6.27
N VAL A 64 12.30 1.10 6.42
CA VAL A 64 11.30 1.41 5.39
C VAL A 64 11.87 2.51 4.49
N ARG A 65 12.37 2.13 3.31
CA ARG A 65 12.98 3.07 2.36
C ARG A 65 11.97 3.86 1.55
N GLU A 66 10.88 3.20 1.18
CA GLU A 66 9.81 3.76 0.37
C GLU A 66 8.47 3.14 0.74
N PHE A 67 7.43 3.97 0.65
CA PHE A 67 6.05 3.55 0.72
C PHE A 67 5.25 4.60 -0.05
N SER A 68 4.43 4.16 -1.00
CA SER A 68 3.58 5.03 -1.80
C SER A 68 2.12 4.59 -1.74
N ALA A 69 1.23 5.51 -2.09
CA ALA A 69 -0.19 5.26 -2.27
C ALA A 69 -0.73 5.98 -3.51
N ILE A 70 -1.78 5.44 -4.12
CA ILE A 70 -2.61 6.12 -5.10
C ILE A 70 -3.96 6.42 -4.41
N PRO A 71 -4.25 7.67 -4.06
CA PRO A 71 -5.54 8.05 -3.50
C PRO A 71 -6.65 7.96 -4.56
N ALA A 72 -7.89 7.81 -4.12
CA ALA A 72 -9.06 7.99 -4.98
C ALA A 72 -9.10 9.42 -5.56
N SER A 73 -9.79 9.59 -6.68
CA SER A 73 -9.87 10.89 -7.37
C SER A 73 -10.36 12.00 -6.43
N GLY A 74 -9.63 13.11 -6.37
CA GLY A 74 -9.93 14.24 -5.50
C GLY A 74 -9.59 14.05 -4.01
N GLN A 75 -8.96 12.94 -3.63
CA GLN A 75 -8.67 12.61 -2.23
C GLN A 75 -7.17 12.61 -1.87
N SER A 76 -6.31 13.18 -2.71
CA SER A 76 -4.87 13.31 -2.44
C SER A 76 -4.55 14.31 -1.34
N GLN A 77 -5.44 15.27 -1.08
CA GLN A 77 -5.28 16.26 -0.01
C GLN A 77 -6.50 16.23 0.91
N CYS A 78 -6.24 16.05 2.19
CA CYS A 78 -7.26 16.20 3.22
C CYS A 78 -7.61 17.69 3.39
N ARG A 79 -8.84 18.03 3.79
CA ARG A 79 -9.21 19.44 4.05
C ARG A 79 -8.43 20.10 5.20
N CYS A 80 -7.71 19.33 6.03
CA CYS A 80 -6.78 19.89 7.01
C CYS A 80 -5.46 20.38 6.38
N GLY A 81 -5.30 20.24 5.06
CA GLY A 81 -4.13 20.65 4.30
C GLY A 81 -3.10 19.54 4.10
N ARG A 82 -3.13 18.46 4.91
CA ARG A 82 -2.20 17.34 4.79
C ARG A 82 -2.48 16.49 3.55
N THR A 83 -1.41 16.10 2.85
CA THR A 83 -1.44 15.10 1.79
C THR A 83 -1.57 13.71 2.40
N THR A 84 -2.64 12.99 2.07
CA THR A 84 -2.89 11.63 2.56
C THR A 84 -1.97 10.64 1.85
N ASN A 85 -1.46 9.65 2.58
CA ASN A 85 -0.52 8.67 2.03
C ASN A 85 -0.56 7.36 2.84
N ALA A 86 0.45 6.50 2.67
CA ALA A 86 0.48 5.19 3.30
C ALA A 86 0.53 5.22 4.84
N LEU A 87 1.03 6.29 5.48
CA LEU A 87 0.99 6.42 6.94
C LEU A 87 -0.44 6.32 7.48
N ASP A 88 -1.40 6.92 6.79
CA ASP A 88 -2.79 6.91 7.21
C ASP A 88 -3.36 5.47 7.26
N ILE A 89 -3.00 4.66 6.27
CA ILE A 89 -3.39 3.25 6.18
C ILE A 89 -2.75 2.44 7.30
N VAL A 90 -1.44 2.58 7.50
CA VAL A 90 -0.70 1.83 8.53
C VAL A 90 -1.16 2.23 9.92
N ALA A 91 -1.26 3.52 10.21
CA ALA A 91 -1.72 4.02 11.50
C ALA A 91 -3.14 3.53 11.80
N HIS A 92 -4.03 3.53 10.80
CA HIS A 92 -5.37 2.98 10.97
C HIS A 92 -5.34 1.48 11.28
N ALA A 93 -4.60 0.69 10.51
CA ALA A 93 -4.49 -0.76 10.69
C ALA A 93 -3.95 -1.14 12.08
N VAL A 94 -2.90 -0.46 12.53
CA VAL A 94 -2.29 -0.67 13.85
C VAL A 94 -3.23 -0.23 14.98
N ASN A 95 -3.76 1.00 14.93
CA ASN A 95 -4.59 1.55 16.01
C ASN A 95 -5.91 0.80 16.20
N HIS A 96 -6.48 0.26 15.12
CA HIS A 96 -7.75 -0.48 15.16
C HIS A 96 -7.55 -2.00 15.15
N ARG A 97 -6.31 -2.48 15.16
CA ARG A 97 -5.96 -3.91 15.14
C ARG A 97 -6.68 -4.65 14.02
N LEU A 98 -6.70 -4.05 12.82
CA LEU A 98 -7.34 -4.65 11.64
C LEU A 98 -6.64 -5.95 11.22
N HIS A 99 -5.34 -6.04 11.56
CA HIS A 99 -4.48 -7.19 11.35
C HIS A 99 -3.60 -7.39 12.59
N ASP A 100 -2.94 -8.55 12.68
CA ASP A 100 -1.85 -8.75 13.63
C ASP A 100 -0.71 -7.76 13.34
N GLU A 101 -0.15 -7.14 14.37
CA GLU A 101 0.97 -6.20 14.26
C GLU A 101 2.18 -6.83 13.55
N SER A 102 2.43 -8.12 13.79
CA SER A 102 3.49 -8.88 13.12
C SER A 102 3.25 -8.97 11.61
N PHE A 103 2.01 -9.20 11.18
CA PHE A 103 1.66 -9.23 9.77
C PHE A 103 1.88 -7.87 9.10
N VAL A 104 1.41 -6.78 9.73
CA VAL A 104 1.61 -5.41 9.20
C VAL A 104 3.10 -5.10 9.09
N ARG A 105 3.88 -5.44 10.13
CA ARG A 105 5.33 -5.25 10.14
C ARG A 105 6.00 -6.03 9.01
N ASP A 106 5.69 -7.31 8.87
CA ASP A 106 6.32 -8.19 7.90
C ASP A 106 5.97 -7.78 6.44
N ALA A 107 4.75 -7.28 6.21
CA ALA A 107 4.35 -6.69 4.94
C ALA A 107 5.12 -5.39 4.64
N VAL A 108 5.25 -4.49 5.62
CA VAL A 108 5.94 -3.20 5.45
C VAL A 108 7.43 -3.37 5.18
N ILE A 109 8.09 -4.33 5.84
CA ILE A 109 9.53 -4.58 5.63
C ILE A 109 9.82 -5.51 4.46
N GLY A 110 8.80 -6.10 3.85
CA GLY A 110 8.99 -6.95 2.67
C GLY A 110 9.52 -8.35 2.97
N VAL A 111 9.06 -9.01 4.04
CA VAL A 111 9.44 -10.41 4.32
C VAL A 111 9.04 -11.33 3.17
N HIS A 112 7.93 -11.02 2.50
CA HIS A 112 7.44 -11.71 1.32
C HIS A 112 6.91 -10.72 0.31
N ASN A 113 7.20 -10.95 -0.98
CA ASN A 113 6.55 -10.27 -2.10
C ASN A 113 5.09 -10.69 -2.17
N VAL A 114 4.19 -9.83 -1.70
CA VAL A 114 2.75 -10.10 -1.68
C VAL A 114 2.03 -9.08 -2.53
N PHE A 115 1.16 -9.57 -3.42
CA PHE A 115 0.18 -8.77 -4.12
C PHE A 115 -1.22 -9.13 -3.63
N GLU A 116 -1.83 -8.25 -2.84
CA GLU A 116 -3.22 -8.34 -2.37
C GLU A 116 -4.16 -7.65 -3.38
N PHE A 117 -5.18 -8.39 -3.82
CA PHE A 117 -6.13 -7.90 -4.80
C PHE A 117 -7.21 -7.06 -4.12
N ALA A 118 -7.34 -5.82 -4.57
CA ALA A 118 -8.36 -4.89 -4.10
C ALA A 118 -9.17 -4.35 -5.27
N ASP A 119 -10.50 -4.41 -5.20
CA ASP A 119 -11.35 -3.85 -6.27
C ASP A 119 -11.85 -2.44 -5.91
N GLU A 120 -12.00 -2.12 -4.62
CA GLU A 120 -12.58 -0.84 -4.13
C GLU A 120 -11.59 0.06 -3.37
N GLY A 121 -10.31 -0.34 -3.30
CA GLY A 121 -9.31 0.35 -2.48
C GLY A 121 -9.48 0.07 -0.98
N ARG A 122 -8.91 0.95 -0.14
CA ARG A 122 -8.98 0.87 1.33
C ARG A 122 -9.23 2.25 1.90
N THR A 123 -10.28 2.36 2.72
CA THR A 123 -10.60 3.59 3.44
C THR A 123 -9.88 3.62 4.79
N ALA A 124 -9.32 4.78 5.12
CA ALA A 124 -8.73 5.05 6.42
C ALA A 124 -8.95 6.52 6.81
N PRO A 125 -8.96 6.84 8.12
CA PRO A 125 -8.95 8.22 8.59
C PRO A 125 -7.59 8.88 8.36
N CYS A 126 -7.61 10.17 8.00
CA CYS A 126 -6.42 11.02 8.02
C CYS A 126 -5.79 11.00 9.41
N HIS A 127 -4.50 10.66 9.49
CA HIS A 127 -3.74 10.56 10.72
C HIS A 127 -3.76 11.85 11.56
N GLN A 128 -3.89 13.02 10.92
CA GLN A 128 -3.90 14.31 11.61
C GLN A 128 -5.28 14.74 12.12
N CYS A 129 -6.35 14.57 11.33
CA CYS A 129 -7.67 15.15 11.66
C CYS A 129 -8.83 14.14 11.67
N GLY A 130 -8.57 12.87 11.41
CA GLY A 130 -9.55 11.79 11.47
C GLY A 130 -10.50 11.70 10.27
N ARG A 131 -10.49 12.65 9.33
CA ARG A 131 -11.38 12.59 8.15
C ARG A 131 -10.99 11.45 7.23
N GLU A 132 -11.97 10.67 6.81
CA GLU A 132 -11.79 9.55 5.90
C GLU A 132 -11.22 9.98 4.54
N PHE A 133 -10.35 9.14 4.02
CA PHE A 133 -9.94 9.11 2.62
C PHE A 133 -9.80 7.65 2.18
N THR A 134 -9.82 7.42 0.87
CA THR A 134 -9.66 6.11 0.26
C THR A 134 -8.37 6.08 -0.54
N ALA A 135 -7.50 5.13 -0.23
CA ALA A 135 -6.39 4.74 -1.09
C ALA A 135 -6.85 3.65 -2.06
N ARG A 136 -6.82 3.91 -3.37
CA ARG A 136 -7.07 2.88 -4.39
C ARG A 136 -6.02 1.78 -4.33
N SER A 137 -4.76 2.18 -4.14
CA SER A 137 -3.63 1.26 -4.04
C SER A 137 -2.58 1.81 -3.08
N TYR A 138 -1.77 0.93 -2.48
CA TYR A 138 -0.59 1.32 -1.70
C TYR A 138 0.44 0.20 -1.71
N TRP A 139 1.73 0.55 -1.68
CA TRP A 139 2.80 -0.43 -1.85
C TRP A 139 4.16 0.03 -1.32
N THR A 140 4.97 -0.96 -0.98
CA THR A 140 6.43 -0.88 -0.82
C THR A 140 7.09 -1.65 -1.98
N HIS A 141 8.40 -1.84 -1.94
CA HIS A 141 9.11 -2.70 -2.89
C HIS A 141 8.66 -4.17 -2.88
N ALA A 142 8.02 -4.63 -1.80
CA ALA A 142 7.72 -6.05 -1.55
C ALA A 142 6.30 -6.31 -1.01
N TYR A 143 5.46 -5.28 -0.86
CA TYR A 143 4.04 -5.46 -0.64
C TYR A 143 3.24 -4.54 -1.54
N LEU A 144 2.20 -5.07 -2.18
CA LEU A 144 1.30 -4.36 -3.08
C LEU A 144 -0.13 -4.66 -2.67
N TYR A 145 -0.90 -3.63 -2.37
CA TYR A 145 -2.36 -3.67 -2.31
C TYR A 145 -2.88 -2.88 -3.50
N ALA A 146 -3.52 -3.55 -4.46
CA ALA A 146 -4.02 -2.86 -5.64
C ALA A 146 -5.19 -3.55 -6.33
#